data_AF-A0A534SQL4-F1
#
_entry.id   AF-A0A534SQL4-F1
#
_cell.length_a   1.000
_cell.length_b   1.000
_cell.length_c   1.000
_cell.angle_alpha   90.00
_cell.angle_beta   90.00
_cell.angle_gamma   90.00
#
_symmetry.space_group_name_H-M   'P 1'
#
loop_
_entity.id
_entity.type
_entity.pdbx_description
1 polymer ?
#
loop_
_entity_poly.entity_id
_entity_poly.type
_entity_poly.pdbx_seq_one_letter_code
_entity_poly.pdbx_strand_id
1 'polypeptide(L)'
;MDTGCGPRTWLKNGVTAVADHFSTRPGLSETKMKAILAAFETTGIRGVLTPSLVDQDFVRMISDKSSRSRLSQPAGGDRWQDQVLPVLHYVRKSSATSDLMLGPSSPFNCSDSLLREVVDMAERYDLGIHMHLLETRLQRWGAHKLYRDGVGTRLHKLGVLSRRLSAAHCVWLNEKEMDLMASSGASAVHNPASN
;
A
#
# COMPACT_ATOMS: atom_id res chain seq x y z
N MET A 1 22.53 -16.41 5.96
CA MET A 1 21.74 -16.23 7.20
C MET A 1 20.29 -16.15 6.76
N ASP A 2 19.48 -17.15 7.12
CA ASP A 2 18.04 -17.19 6.84
C ASP A 2 17.39 -16.11 7.72
N THR A 3 17.20 -14.90 7.18
CA THR A 3 16.38 -13.89 7.83
C THR A 3 15.01 -14.53 8.02
N GLY A 4 14.51 -14.64 9.25
CA GLY A 4 13.30 -15.40 9.62
C GLY A 4 11.98 -14.92 8.99
N CYS A 5 12.01 -14.24 7.86
CA CYS A 5 10.88 -13.77 7.08
C CYS A 5 11.08 -14.21 5.61
N GLY A 6 10.05 -14.82 5.02
CA GLY A 6 10.04 -15.23 3.61
C GLY A 6 9.23 -16.52 3.36
N PRO A 7 9.00 -16.87 2.08
CA PRO A 7 8.08 -17.94 1.69
C PRO A 7 8.30 -19.29 2.37
N ARG A 8 9.56 -19.70 2.52
CA ARG A 8 9.91 -20.95 3.20
C ARG A 8 9.49 -20.96 4.67
N THR A 9 9.69 -19.86 5.38
CA THR A 9 9.31 -19.74 6.80
C THR A 9 7.79 -19.67 6.93
N TRP A 10 7.11 -18.95 6.05
CA TRP A 10 5.65 -18.87 6.02
C TRP A 10 5.01 -20.24 5.82
N LEU A 11 5.47 -21.02 4.84
CA LEU A 11 4.98 -22.37 4.58
C LEU A 11 5.20 -23.32 5.77
N LYS A 12 6.36 -23.24 6.44
CA LYS A 12 6.63 -24.01 7.68
C LYS A 12 5.65 -23.70 8.81
N ASN A 13 5.02 -22.53 8.78
CA ASN A 13 4.01 -22.10 9.75
C ASN A 13 2.57 -22.21 9.22
N GLY A 14 2.35 -22.96 8.12
CA GLY A 14 1.02 -23.22 7.57
C GLY A 14 0.43 -22.09 6.72
N VAL A 15 1.19 -21.03 6.45
CA VAL A 15 0.75 -19.95 5.56
C VAL A 15 0.87 -20.40 4.11
N THR A 16 -0.26 -20.47 3.40
CA THR A 16 -0.32 -20.91 2.00
C THR A 16 -0.56 -19.77 1.01
N ALA A 17 -0.91 -18.58 1.51
CA ALA A 17 -1.12 -17.39 0.71
C ALA A 17 -0.65 -16.14 1.48
N VAL A 18 -0.11 -15.15 0.77
CA VAL A 18 0.43 -13.91 1.36
C VAL A 18 0.18 -12.70 0.46
N ALA A 19 -0.06 -11.54 1.07
CA ALA A 19 0.10 -10.24 0.43
C ALA A 19 1.40 -9.61 0.97
N ASP A 20 2.41 -9.47 0.13
CA ASP A 20 3.73 -8.98 0.52
C ASP A 20 3.87 -7.49 0.21
N HIS A 21 3.64 -6.65 1.22
CA HIS A 21 3.87 -5.20 1.15
C HIS A 21 5.35 -4.87 1.39
N PHE A 22 6.15 -4.89 0.34
CA PHE A 22 7.58 -4.68 0.46
C PHE A 22 7.99 -3.21 0.28
N SER A 23 9.02 -2.81 1.02
CA SER A 23 9.61 -1.47 0.88
C SER A 23 10.37 -1.34 -0.43
N THR A 24 10.03 -0.31 -1.19
CA THR A 24 10.69 0.01 -2.45
C THR A 24 11.90 0.92 -2.27
N ARG A 25 12.28 1.31 -1.05
CA ARG A 25 13.41 2.24 -0.87
C ARG A 25 14.74 1.64 -1.39
N PRO A 26 15.62 2.44 -2.05
CA PRO A 26 15.50 3.87 -2.34
C PRO A 26 14.64 4.22 -3.57
N GLY A 27 14.17 3.22 -4.31
CA GLY A 27 13.28 3.38 -5.47
C GLY A 27 12.81 2.03 -5.98
N LEU A 28 11.67 2.03 -6.65
CA LEU A 28 11.11 0.88 -7.34
C LEU A 28 12.16 0.21 -8.25
N SER A 29 12.12 -1.11 -8.28
CA SER A 29 13.07 -1.91 -9.07
C SER A 29 12.36 -3.14 -9.60
N GLU A 30 12.25 -3.21 -10.93
CA GLU A 30 11.72 -4.38 -11.63
C GLU A 30 12.46 -5.67 -11.23
N THR A 31 13.79 -5.61 -11.14
CA THR A 31 14.62 -6.74 -10.71
C THR A 31 14.25 -7.24 -9.32
N LYS A 32 14.07 -6.34 -8.34
CA LYS A 32 13.65 -6.72 -6.98
C LYS A 32 12.26 -7.34 -6.98
N MET A 33 11.31 -6.74 -7.71
CA MET A 33 9.94 -7.25 -7.81
C MET A 33 9.91 -8.66 -8.42
N LYS A 34 10.62 -8.87 -9.53
CA LYS A 34 10.73 -10.17 -10.18
C LYS A 34 11.43 -11.20 -9.30
N ALA A 35 12.41 -10.81 -8.48
CA ALA A 35 13.06 -11.71 -7.54
C ALA A 35 12.09 -12.21 -6.45
N ILE A 36 11.23 -11.34 -5.91
CA ILE A 36 10.20 -11.74 -4.95
C ILE A 36 9.19 -12.69 -5.60
N LEU A 37 8.70 -12.35 -6.80
CA LEU A 37 7.79 -13.22 -7.56
C LEU A 37 8.42 -14.59 -7.84
N ALA A 38 9.69 -14.64 -8.25
CA ALA A 38 10.40 -15.90 -8.46
C ALA A 38 10.52 -16.73 -7.18
N ALA A 39 10.64 -16.09 -6.00
CA ALA A 39 10.61 -16.78 -4.72
C ALA A 39 9.22 -17.37 -4.42
N PHE A 40 8.13 -16.69 -4.78
CA PHE A 40 6.79 -17.26 -4.67
C PHE A 40 6.65 -18.51 -5.54
N GLU A 41 7.02 -18.41 -6.82
CA GLU A 41 6.97 -19.53 -7.76
C GLU A 41 7.83 -20.71 -7.30
N THR A 42 9.08 -20.45 -6.87
CA THR A 42 10.02 -21.50 -6.44
C THR A 42 9.51 -22.26 -5.23
N THR A 43 8.78 -21.59 -4.34
CA THR A 43 8.25 -22.21 -3.12
C THR A 43 6.83 -22.76 -3.28
N GLY A 44 6.12 -22.37 -4.34
CA GLY A 44 4.72 -22.74 -4.58
C GLY A 44 3.72 -22.03 -3.66
N ILE A 45 4.15 -21.01 -2.90
CA ILE A 45 3.22 -20.21 -2.11
C ILE A 45 2.40 -19.31 -3.04
N ARG A 46 1.10 -19.11 -2.75
CA ARG A 46 0.33 -18.10 -3.45
C ARG A 46 0.70 -16.72 -2.93
N GLY A 47 1.05 -15.79 -3.81
CA GLY A 47 1.64 -14.52 -3.37
C GLY A 47 1.15 -13.34 -4.18
N VAL A 48 0.70 -12.30 -3.50
CA VAL A 48 0.39 -11.02 -4.13
C VAL A 48 1.47 -10.03 -3.77
N LEU A 49 2.23 -9.58 -4.77
CA LEU A 49 3.27 -8.58 -4.58
C LEU A 49 2.65 -7.19 -4.49
N THR A 50 3.00 -6.43 -3.46
CA THR A 50 2.49 -5.06 -3.26
C THR A 50 3.66 -4.08 -3.09
N PRO A 51 4.17 -3.47 -4.18
CA PRO A 51 5.25 -2.50 -4.08
C PRO A 51 4.79 -1.21 -3.39
N SER A 52 5.51 -0.81 -2.35
CA SER A 52 5.21 0.43 -1.61
C SER A 52 5.43 1.68 -2.46
N LEU A 53 4.41 2.51 -2.62
CA LEU A 53 4.44 3.79 -3.34
C LEU A 53 4.44 4.96 -2.33
N VAL A 54 5.32 5.94 -2.57
CA VAL A 54 5.55 7.10 -1.71
C VAL A 54 5.93 8.29 -2.57
N ASP A 55 5.32 9.45 -2.35
CA ASP A 55 5.71 10.73 -2.96
C ASP A 55 5.70 11.90 -1.96
N GLN A 56 5.38 11.64 -0.69
CA GLN A 56 5.38 12.62 0.40
C GLN A 56 6.02 12.05 1.67
N ASP A 57 6.43 12.96 2.56
CA ASP A 57 7.02 12.63 3.85
C ASP A 57 6.13 13.14 4.98
N PHE A 58 5.42 12.21 5.63
CA PHE A 58 4.53 12.49 6.75
C PHE A 58 5.20 13.28 7.88
N VAL A 59 6.43 12.91 8.25
CA VAL A 59 7.14 13.51 9.39
C VAL A 59 7.47 14.97 9.08
N ARG A 60 7.87 15.26 7.83
CA ARG A 60 8.08 16.65 7.39
C ARG A 60 6.77 17.44 7.37
N MET A 61 5.68 16.85 6.88
CA MET A 61 4.37 17.52 6.81
C MET A 61 3.82 17.95 8.18
N ILE A 62 4.06 17.14 9.21
CA ILE A 62 3.62 17.45 10.58
C ILE A 62 4.59 18.34 11.35
N SER A 63 5.89 18.34 11.01
CA SER A 63 6.92 19.13 11.71
C SER A 63 7.12 20.53 11.12
N ASP A 64 6.98 20.72 9.80
CA ASP A 64 7.16 22.01 9.13
C ASP A 64 5.92 22.40 8.31
N LYS A 65 5.21 23.45 8.73
CA LYS A 65 4.02 23.95 8.02
C LYS A 65 4.33 24.48 6.62
N SER A 66 5.55 24.97 6.37
CA SER A 66 5.98 25.48 5.07
C SER A 66 6.23 24.38 4.03
N SER A 67 6.42 23.14 4.49
CA SER A 67 6.61 21.98 3.62
C SER A 67 5.32 21.57 2.91
N ARG A 68 4.15 21.92 3.47
CA ARG A 68 2.83 21.52 2.95
C ARG A 68 2.55 21.99 1.53
N SER A 69 3.01 23.19 1.16
CA SER A 69 2.82 23.75 -0.20
C SER A 69 3.80 23.18 -1.23
N ARG A 70 4.99 22.73 -0.79
CA ARG A 70 6.06 22.20 -1.66
C ARG A 70 5.87 20.72 -2.03
N LEU A 71 5.07 19.98 -1.25
CA LEU A 71 4.84 18.54 -1.43
C LEU A 71 3.71 18.21 -2.43
N SER A 72 3.13 19.22 -3.09
CA SER A 72 2.11 19.05 -4.13
C SER A 72 2.69 18.94 -5.54
N GLN A 73 4.02 18.99 -5.69
CA GLN A 73 4.67 18.80 -6.99
C GLN A 73 5.08 17.33 -7.13
N PRO A 74 4.71 16.65 -8.23
CA PRO A 74 5.28 15.36 -8.56
C PRO A 74 6.80 15.53 -8.58
N ALA A 75 7.51 14.76 -7.75
CA ALA A 75 8.96 14.76 -7.81
C ALA A 75 9.36 14.36 -9.24
N GLY A 76 10.08 15.22 -9.95
CA GLY A 76 10.61 14.91 -11.27
C GLY A 76 11.42 13.63 -11.20
N GLY A 77 10.91 12.58 -11.81
CA GLY A 77 11.43 11.22 -11.78
C GLY A 77 10.57 10.32 -12.68
N ASP A 78 11.05 9.10 -12.93
CA ASP A 78 10.31 8.11 -13.72
C ASP A 78 8.94 7.85 -13.08
N ARG A 79 7.90 7.74 -13.92
CA ARG A 79 6.57 7.43 -13.45
C ARG A 79 6.58 6.03 -12.84
N TRP A 80 6.06 5.88 -11.63
CA TRP A 80 6.03 4.58 -10.95
C TRP A 80 5.32 3.50 -11.79
N GLN A 81 4.34 3.92 -12.61
CA GLN A 81 3.63 3.06 -13.56
C GLN A 81 4.58 2.42 -14.57
N ASP A 82 5.62 3.12 -15.03
CA ASP A 82 6.59 2.61 -16.02
C ASP A 82 7.39 1.43 -15.46
N GLN A 83 7.48 1.32 -14.13
CA GLN A 83 8.18 0.22 -13.44
C GLN A 83 7.23 -0.88 -12.96
N VAL A 84 5.97 -0.56 -12.67
CA VAL A 84 4.96 -1.53 -12.21
C VAL A 84 4.27 -2.25 -13.38
N LEU A 85 3.97 -1.56 -14.48
CA LEU A 85 3.27 -2.13 -15.64
C LEU A 85 4.02 -3.30 -16.29
N PRO A 86 5.35 -3.23 -16.52
CA PRO A 86 6.09 -4.39 -17.06
C PRO A 86 6.02 -5.61 -16.15
N VAL A 87 6.07 -5.41 -14.82
CA VAL A 87 5.94 -6.49 -13.83
C VAL A 87 4.54 -7.07 -13.83
N LEU A 88 3.50 -6.23 -13.91
CA LEU A 88 2.12 -6.67 -14.02
C LEU A 88 1.90 -7.55 -15.27
N HIS A 89 2.40 -7.11 -16.43
CA HIS A 89 2.32 -7.92 -17.65
C HIS A 89 3.10 -9.24 -17.52
N TYR A 90 4.27 -9.20 -16.88
CA TYR A 90 5.07 -10.39 -16.62
C TYR A 90 4.33 -11.40 -15.74
N VAL A 91 3.78 -10.97 -14.59
CA VAL A 91 3.10 -11.88 -13.64
C VAL A 91 1.84 -12.48 -14.25
N ARG A 92 1.02 -11.67 -14.95
CA ARG A 92 -0.20 -12.15 -15.61
C ARG A 92 0.05 -13.14 -16.74
N LYS A 93 1.21 -13.07 -17.39
CA LYS A 93 1.58 -14.01 -18.46
C LYS A 93 2.22 -15.29 -17.93
N SER A 94 2.93 -15.21 -16.80
CA SER A 94 3.93 -16.21 -16.44
C SER A 94 3.66 -16.94 -15.14
N SER A 95 2.67 -16.49 -14.35
CA SER A 95 2.39 -17.05 -13.03
C SER A 95 0.96 -17.57 -12.93
N ALA A 96 0.81 -18.73 -12.27
CA ALA A 96 -0.48 -19.29 -11.88
C ALA A 96 -0.81 -19.07 -10.40
N THR A 97 0.17 -18.70 -9.59
CA THR A 97 0.05 -18.60 -8.12
C THR A 97 0.32 -17.21 -7.58
N SER A 98 0.78 -16.28 -8.42
CA SER A 98 1.17 -14.94 -8.02
C SER A 98 0.39 -13.86 -8.78
N ASP A 99 0.18 -12.72 -8.12
CA ASP A 99 -0.44 -11.54 -8.71
C ASP A 99 0.17 -10.24 -8.12
N LEU A 100 -0.37 -9.09 -8.49
CA LEU A 100 0.09 -7.77 -8.03
C LEU A 100 -1.07 -6.94 -7.46
N MET A 101 -0.81 -6.24 -6.37
CA MET A 101 -1.65 -5.16 -5.84
C MET A 101 -0.89 -3.84 -5.85
N LEU A 102 -1.61 -2.73 -5.94
CA LEU A 102 -1.01 -1.41 -5.81
C LEU A 102 -0.80 -1.07 -4.33
N GLY A 103 0.38 -0.59 -3.97
CA GLY A 103 0.79 -0.41 -2.59
C GLY A 103 1.02 1.02 -2.14
N PRO A 104 0.07 1.96 -2.22
CA PRO A 104 0.29 3.26 -1.56
C PRO A 104 0.62 3.00 -0.09
N SER A 105 1.76 3.54 0.36
CA SER A 105 2.34 3.13 1.65
C SER A 105 1.42 3.45 2.84
N SER A 106 0.86 4.66 2.86
CA SER A 106 -0.06 5.17 3.86
C SER A 106 -0.76 6.42 3.32
N PRO A 107 -1.91 6.84 3.87
CA PRO A 107 -2.54 8.10 3.47
C PRO A 107 -1.66 9.33 3.71
N PHE A 108 -0.63 9.24 4.55
CA PHE A 108 0.20 10.38 4.95
C PHE A 108 1.46 10.57 4.10
N ASN A 109 1.89 9.51 3.41
CA ASN A 109 3.09 9.49 2.57
C ASN A 109 2.73 9.49 1.07
N CYS A 110 1.44 9.63 0.76
CA CYS A 110 0.91 9.63 -0.59
C CYS A 110 0.04 10.86 -0.81
N SER A 111 0.41 11.66 -1.81
CA SER A 111 -0.35 12.81 -2.28
C SER A 111 -1.72 12.41 -2.81
N ASP A 112 -2.64 13.38 -2.91
CA ASP A 112 -3.93 13.17 -3.56
C ASP A 112 -3.76 12.81 -5.05
N SER A 113 -2.68 13.28 -5.71
CA SER A 113 -2.38 12.94 -7.10
C SER A 113 -2.03 11.46 -7.23
N LEU A 114 -1.06 11.00 -6.43
CA LEU A 114 -0.64 9.60 -6.41
C LEU A 114 -1.80 8.67 -6.05
N LEU A 115 -2.62 9.02 -5.06
CA LEU A 115 -3.78 8.21 -4.69
C LEU A 115 -4.82 8.11 -5.81
N ARG A 116 -5.09 9.19 -6.55
CA ARG A 116 -5.98 9.14 -7.73
C ARG A 116 -5.38 8.27 -8.84
N GLU A 117 -4.10 8.42 -9.13
CA GLU A 117 -3.42 7.56 -10.12
C GLU A 117 -3.48 6.08 -9.75
N VAL A 118 -3.32 5.76 -8.47
CA VAL A 118 -3.47 4.40 -7.94
C VAL A 118 -4.90 3.90 -8.14
N VAL A 119 -5.92 4.69 -7.79
CA VAL A 119 -7.32 4.32 -8.00
C VAL A 119 -7.61 4.08 -9.48
N ASP A 120 -7.22 5.01 -10.35
CA ASP A 120 -7.44 4.88 -11.80
C ASP A 120 -6.73 3.65 -12.38
N MET A 121 -5.52 3.33 -11.90
CA MET A 121 -4.80 2.13 -12.36
C MET A 121 -5.44 0.85 -11.80
N ALA A 122 -5.88 0.85 -10.53
CA ALA A 122 -6.58 -0.28 -9.92
C ALA A 122 -7.88 -0.60 -10.65
N GLU A 123 -8.62 0.42 -11.10
CA GLU A 123 -9.82 0.23 -11.90
C GLU A 123 -9.50 -0.27 -13.30
N ARG A 124 -8.58 0.38 -14.01
CA ARG A 124 -8.22 0.05 -15.40
C ARG A 124 -7.69 -1.37 -15.57
N TYR A 125 -6.90 -1.85 -14.60
CA TYR A 125 -6.28 -3.17 -14.68
C TYR A 125 -6.96 -4.21 -13.80
N ASP A 126 -8.03 -3.85 -13.10
CA ASP A 126 -8.71 -4.69 -12.11
C ASP A 126 -7.75 -5.25 -11.05
N LEU A 127 -7.08 -4.34 -10.34
CA LEU A 127 -6.15 -4.66 -9.25
C LEU A 127 -6.76 -4.32 -7.88
N GLY A 128 -6.25 -4.99 -6.85
CA GLY A 128 -6.46 -4.59 -5.47
C GLY A 128 -5.50 -3.48 -5.05
N ILE A 129 -5.82 -2.82 -3.95
CA ILE A 129 -5.00 -1.79 -3.29
C ILE A 129 -4.70 -2.28 -1.88
N HIS A 130 -3.44 -2.25 -1.44
CA HIS A 130 -3.08 -2.58 -0.08
C HIS A 130 -2.23 -1.48 0.56
N MET A 131 -2.66 -1.00 1.73
CA MET A 131 -2.12 0.23 2.35
C MET A 131 -2.13 0.14 3.88
N HIS A 132 -1.15 0.73 4.54
CA HIS A 132 -1.20 0.91 6.01
C HIS A 132 -2.17 2.04 6.37
N LEU A 133 -3.02 1.83 7.37
CA LEU A 133 -4.01 2.82 7.79
C LEU A 133 -4.09 2.94 9.31
N LEU A 134 -3.70 4.11 9.83
CA LEU A 134 -3.89 4.50 11.23
C LEU A 134 -3.42 3.44 12.26
N GLU A 135 -2.18 3.01 12.12
CA GLU A 135 -1.50 2.06 13.01
C GLU A 135 -1.08 2.71 14.34
N THR A 136 -0.58 3.94 14.32
CA THR A 136 0.04 4.57 15.50
C THR A 136 -0.71 5.81 16.00
N ARG A 137 -0.54 6.13 17.28
CA ARG A 137 -1.02 7.39 17.89
C ARG A 137 -0.52 8.62 17.16
N LEU A 138 0.72 8.60 16.67
CA LEU A 138 1.30 9.70 15.91
C LEU A 138 0.54 9.92 14.59
N GLN A 139 0.21 8.85 13.88
CA GLN A 139 -0.62 8.92 12.67
C GLN A 139 -2.02 9.48 12.96
N ARG A 140 -2.67 9.06 14.05
CA ARG A 140 -3.97 9.65 14.49
C ARG A 140 -3.87 11.14 14.75
N TRP A 141 -2.89 11.55 15.54
CA TRP A 141 -2.66 12.96 15.85
C TRP A 141 -2.35 13.76 14.58
N GLY A 142 -1.47 13.25 13.72
CA GLY A 142 -1.12 13.84 12.44
C GLY A 142 -2.32 13.97 11.50
N ALA A 143 -3.19 12.95 11.44
CA ALA A 143 -4.44 12.99 10.68
C ALA A 143 -5.32 14.17 11.09
N HIS A 144 -5.52 14.40 12.39
CA HIS A 144 -6.28 15.55 12.87
C HIS A 144 -5.63 16.90 12.53
N LYS A 145 -4.29 16.96 12.47
CA LYS A 145 -3.55 18.18 12.14
C LYS A 145 -3.57 18.50 10.64
N LEU A 146 -3.58 17.47 9.79
CA LEU A 146 -3.45 17.59 8.34
C LEU A 146 -4.81 17.59 7.63
N TYR A 147 -5.77 16.79 8.10
CA TYR A 147 -7.04 16.54 7.43
C TYR A 147 -8.21 16.87 8.36
N ARG A 148 -8.72 18.10 8.27
CA ARG A 148 -9.81 18.60 9.13
C ARG A 148 -11.06 17.74 9.06
N ASP A 149 -11.38 17.21 7.89
CA ASP A 149 -12.56 16.36 7.65
C ASP A 149 -12.34 14.87 8.03
N GLY A 150 -11.14 14.51 8.50
CA GLY A 150 -10.74 13.13 8.79
C GLY A 150 -10.06 12.43 7.60
N VAL A 151 -9.15 11.49 7.91
CA VAL A 151 -8.38 10.79 6.87
C VAL A 151 -9.25 9.79 6.11
N GLY A 152 -10.21 9.14 6.78
CA GLY A 152 -11.18 8.28 6.08
C GLY A 152 -12.06 9.06 5.10
N THR A 153 -12.53 10.25 5.46
CA THR A 153 -13.28 11.13 4.54
C THR A 153 -12.43 11.49 3.31
N ARG A 154 -11.15 11.81 3.50
CA ARG A 154 -10.23 12.06 2.38
C ARG A 154 -10.12 10.83 1.47
N LEU A 155 -9.85 9.65 2.03
CA LEU A 155 -9.72 8.42 1.25
C LEU A 155 -11.01 8.05 0.53
N HIS A 156 -12.18 8.30 1.14
CA HIS A 156 -13.48 8.13 0.49
C HIS A 156 -13.66 9.07 -0.70
N LYS A 157 -13.40 10.38 -0.53
CA LYS A 157 -13.50 11.38 -1.61
C LYS A 157 -12.56 11.08 -2.79
N LEU A 158 -11.42 10.45 -2.52
CA LEU A 158 -10.43 10.06 -3.54
C LEU A 158 -10.74 8.71 -4.20
N GLY A 159 -11.77 7.98 -3.77
CA GLY A 159 -12.12 6.66 -4.29
C GLY A 159 -11.25 5.50 -3.75
N VAL A 160 -10.34 5.77 -2.82
CA VAL A 160 -9.46 4.75 -2.24
C VAL A 160 -10.26 3.81 -1.33
N LEU A 161 -11.19 4.33 -0.53
CA LEU A 161 -12.11 3.47 0.23
C LEU A 161 -13.11 2.84 -0.74
N SER A 162 -12.86 1.58 -1.07
CA SER A 162 -13.69 0.75 -1.94
C SER A 162 -13.45 -0.73 -1.63
N ARG A 163 -14.22 -1.61 -2.27
CA ARG A 163 -14.00 -3.07 -2.26
C ARG A 163 -12.61 -3.52 -2.69
N ARG A 164 -11.83 -2.65 -3.35
CA ARG A 164 -10.45 -2.94 -3.78
C ARG A 164 -9.44 -2.78 -2.65
N LEU A 165 -9.79 -2.09 -1.56
CA LEU A 165 -8.84 -1.75 -0.49
C LEU A 165 -8.76 -2.84 0.58
N SER A 166 -7.53 -3.30 0.80
CA SER A 166 -7.09 -4.05 1.97
C SER A 166 -6.23 -3.13 2.86
N ALA A 167 -6.79 -2.66 3.98
CA ALA A 167 -6.15 -1.69 4.87
C ALA A 167 -5.51 -2.39 6.07
N ALA A 168 -4.19 -2.31 6.22
CA ALA A 168 -3.47 -2.89 7.34
C ALA A 168 -3.60 -2.04 8.62
N HIS A 169 -3.64 -2.73 9.76
CA HIS A 169 -3.72 -2.22 11.13
C HIS A 169 -5.10 -1.70 11.53
N CYS A 170 -5.48 -0.51 11.07
CA CYS A 170 -6.77 0.11 11.38
C CYS A 170 -7.01 0.35 12.90
N VAL A 171 -5.94 0.49 13.69
CA VAL A 171 -6.02 0.55 15.18
C VAL A 171 -6.64 1.85 15.69
N TRP A 172 -6.34 2.98 15.05
CA TRP A 172 -6.76 4.32 15.51
C TRP A 172 -7.86 4.96 14.65
N LEU A 173 -8.72 4.15 14.03
CA LEU A 173 -9.94 4.62 13.37
C LEU A 173 -10.90 5.23 14.41
N ASN A 174 -11.65 6.25 14.00
CA ASN A 174 -12.82 6.70 14.74
C ASN A 174 -14.11 6.07 14.18
N GLU A 175 -15.25 6.25 14.86
CA GLU A 175 -16.55 5.69 14.46
C GLU A 175 -16.92 6.02 13.01
N LYS A 176 -16.85 7.30 12.63
CA LYS A 176 -17.14 7.73 11.25
C LYS A 176 -16.23 7.05 10.22
N GLU A 177 -14.96 6.85 10.53
CA GLU A 177 -14.02 6.19 9.62
C GLU A 177 -14.27 4.68 9.54
N MET A 178 -14.68 4.04 10.64
CA MET A 178 -15.14 2.66 10.64
C MET A 178 -16.40 2.50 9.77
N ASP A 179 -17.38 3.40 9.91
CA ASP A 179 -18.61 3.41 9.10
C ASP A 179 -18.29 3.56 7.60
N LEU A 180 -17.42 4.51 7.24
CA LEU A 180 -17.00 4.71 5.85
C LEU A 180 -16.28 3.49 5.28
N MET A 181 -15.42 2.83 6.07
CA MET A 181 -14.76 1.60 5.64
C MET A 181 -15.79 0.49 5.40
N ALA A 182 -16.68 0.26 6.36
CA ALA A 182 -17.72 -0.76 6.27
C ALA A 182 -18.64 -0.52 5.06
N SER A 183 -19.12 0.71 4.85
CA SER A 183 -20.02 1.04 3.73
C SER A 183 -19.33 0.96 2.36
N SER A 184 -18.01 1.14 2.31
CA SER A 184 -17.24 1.08 1.06
C SER A 184 -16.89 -0.34 0.60
N GLY A 185 -17.03 -1.33 1.50
CA GLY A 185 -16.57 -2.70 1.27
C GLY A 185 -15.07 -2.91 1.43
N ALA A 186 -14.34 -1.92 1.95
CA ALA A 186 -12.92 -2.06 2.27
C ALA A 186 -12.71 -3.10 3.38
N SER A 187 -11.63 -3.87 3.28
CA SER A 187 -11.26 -4.88 4.29
C SER A 187 -10.21 -4.33 5.24
N ALA A 188 -10.36 -4.59 6.55
CA ALA A 188 -9.31 -4.34 7.53
C ALA A 188 -8.47 -5.61 7.75
N VAL A 189 -7.14 -5.48 7.75
CA VAL A 189 -6.20 -6.56 8.06
C VAL A 189 -5.63 -6.32 9.45
N HIS A 190 -5.91 -7.25 10.36
CA HIS A 190 -5.45 -7.16 11.75
C HIS A 190 -4.07 -7.80 11.92
N ASN A 191 -3.10 -7.02 12.40
CA ASN A 191 -1.70 -7.42 12.53
C ASN A 191 -1.25 -7.35 14.01
N PRO A 192 -1.79 -8.20 14.91
CA PRO A 192 -1.62 -8.04 16.36
C PRO A 192 -0.17 -8.13 16.85
N ALA A 193 0.70 -8.85 16.14
CA ALA A 193 2.11 -8.94 16.49
C ALA A 193 2.91 -7.66 16.15
N SER A 194 2.38 -6.79 15.29
CA SER A 194 3.01 -5.54 14.86
C SER A 194 2.46 -4.31 15.57
N ASN A 195 1.18 -4.34 15.95
CA ASN A 195 0.46 -3.24 16.61
C ASN A 195 1.02 -2.91 17.99
#